data_AF-A0A1F9HX27-F1
#
_entry.id   AF-A0A1F9HX27-F1
#
_cell.length_a   1.000
_cell.length_b   1.000
_cell.length_c   1.000
_cell.angle_alpha   90.00
_cell.angle_beta   90.00
_cell.angle_gamma   90.00
#
_symmetry.space_group_name_H-M   'P 1'
#
loop_
_entity.id
_entity.type
_entity.pdbx_description
1 polymer ?
#
loop_
_entity_poly.entity_id
_entity_poly.type
_entity_poly.pdbx_seq_one_letter_code
_entity_poly.pdbx_strand_id
1 'polypeptide(L)'
;MTKRLQKVKETLLTEVGEKIKSESNTLKFEIGDIYDIASNERERELTLMLGDREREKLAEIEEAFERLRTGTYGICEECGESITEARLTAMPFTRVCIECKSKDEKERGTRRRHEEEHGLAILEKTEAEEEEF
;
A
#
# COMPACT_ATOMS: atom_id res chain seq x y z
N MET A 1 9.89 -11.98 19.87
CA MET A 1 8.74 -11.43 19.12
C MET A 1 8.93 -9.92 18.87
N THR A 2 9.03 -9.08 19.91
CA THR A 2 9.27 -7.62 19.82
C THR A 2 10.48 -7.20 18.98
N LYS A 3 11.61 -7.92 19.08
CA LYS A 3 12.84 -7.63 18.31
C LYS A 3 12.64 -7.63 16.79
N ARG A 4 11.70 -8.43 16.27
CA ARG A 4 11.44 -8.50 14.82
C ARG A 4 10.73 -7.24 14.33
N LEU A 5 9.68 -6.80 15.01
CA LEU A 5 8.98 -5.55 14.69
C LEU A 5 9.91 -4.34 14.83
N GLN A 6 10.76 -4.30 15.85
CA GLN A 6 11.76 -3.23 16.00
C GLN A 6 12.71 -3.19 14.81
N LYS A 7 13.25 -4.35 14.41
CA LYS A 7 14.13 -4.43 13.25
C LYS A 7 13.44 -3.94 11.97
N VAL A 8 12.18 -4.34 11.73
CA VAL A 8 11.41 -3.90 10.55
C VAL A 8 11.16 -2.39 10.58
N LYS A 9 10.83 -1.82 11.76
CA LYS A 9 10.66 -0.37 11.93
C LYS A 9 11.95 0.38 11.63
N GLU A 10 13.07 -0.07 12.19
CA GLU A 10 14.38 0.54 11.97
C GLU A 10 14.78 0.52 10.49
N THR A 11 14.65 -0.64 9.81
CA THR A 11 14.96 -0.75 8.38
C THR A 11 14.08 0.17 7.53
N LEU A 12 12.78 0.25 7.84
CA LEU A 12 11.86 1.12 7.10
C LEU A 12 12.24 2.61 7.28
N LEU A 13 12.58 3.03 8.51
CA LEU A 13 12.99 4.40 8.77
C LEU A 13 14.31 4.77 8.09
N THR A 14 15.26 3.83 8.01
CA THR A 14 16.50 4.06 7.26
C THR A 14 16.24 4.19 5.76
N GLU A 15 15.41 3.31 5.19
CA GLU A 15 15.06 3.35 3.76
C GLU A 15 14.34 4.66 3.38
N VAL A 16 13.34 5.06 4.18
CA VAL A 16 12.62 6.33 4.00
C VAL A 16 13.59 7.52 4.13
N GLY A 17 14.47 7.49 5.13
CA GLY A 17 15.45 8.55 5.37
C GLY A 17 16.47 8.71 4.24
N GLU A 18 16.87 7.62 3.60
CA GLU A 18 17.75 7.65 2.41
C GLU A 18 17.02 8.21 1.19
N LYS A 19 15.77 7.81 0.95
CA LYS A 19 14.94 8.32 -0.16
C LYS A 19 14.73 9.83 -0.07
N ILE A 20 14.41 10.35 1.12
CA ILE A 20 14.22 11.80 1.32
C ILE A 20 15.51 12.57 0.99
N LYS A 21 16.68 12.01 1.33
CA LYS A 21 17.97 12.64 1.01
C LYS A 21 18.27 12.62 -0.49
N SER A 22 17.95 11.54 -1.20
CA SER A 22 18.14 11.47 -2.65
C SER A 22 17.24 12.44 -3.40
N GLU A 23 15.95 12.52 -3.03
CA GLU A 23 15.01 13.48 -3.63
C GLU A 23 15.41 14.94 -3.37
N SER A 24 15.94 15.24 -2.18
CA SER A 24 16.40 16.61 -1.87
C SER A 24 17.59 17.05 -2.74
N ASN A 25 18.37 16.09 -3.26
CA ASN A 25 19.50 16.38 -4.13
C ASN A 25 19.08 16.57 -5.60
N THR A 26 18.08 15.82 -6.09
CA THR A 26 17.58 15.95 -7.47
C THR A 26 16.88 17.29 -7.70
N LEU A 27 16.10 17.77 -6.72
CA LEU A 27 15.38 19.05 -6.79
C LEU A 27 16.28 20.31 -6.81
N LYS A 28 17.59 20.19 -6.58
CA LYS A 28 18.50 21.34 -6.49
C LYS A 28 19.15 21.77 -7.80
N PHE A 29 19.04 20.98 -8.89
CA PHE A 29 19.96 21.17 -10.03
C PHE A 29 19.37 21.15 -11.45
N GLU A 30 18.09 20.89 -11.68
CA GLU A 30 17.60 20.73 -13.07
C GLU A 30 16.60 21.81 -13.52
N ILE A 31 17.11 22.78 -14.29
CA ILE A 31 16.30 23.46 -15.30
C ILE A 31 16.48 22.65 -16.58
N GLY A 32 15.69 21.58 -16.71
CA GLY A 32 15.67 20.69 -17.89
C GLY A 32 14.78 21.23 -19.01
N ASP A 33 14.73 20.51 -20.12
CA ASP A 33 13.79 20.78 -21.21
C ASP A 33 12.36 20.29 -20.88
N ILE A 34 11.42 20.45 -21.82
CA ILE A 34 10.02 20.05 -21.60
C ILE A 34 9.88 18.53 -21.36
N TYR A 35 10.73 17.71 -21.97
CA TYR A 35 10.72 16.26 -21.77
C TYR A 35 11.30 15.88 -20.41
N ASP A 36 12.34 16.58 -19.96
CA ASP A 36 12.91 16.41 -18.62
C ASP A 36 11.88 16.77 -17.55
N ILE A 37 11.16 17.89 -17.71
CA ILE A 37 10.11 18.32 -16.78
C ILE A 37 9.00 17.26 -16.71
N ALA A 38 8.54 16.74 -17.85
CA ALA A 38 7.49 15.72 -17.87
C ALA A 38 7.94 14.41 -17.20
N SER A 39 9.21 14.02 -17.41
CA SER A 39 9.78 12.82 -16.80
C SER A 39 9.95 12.98 -15.28
N ASN A 40 10.46 14.15 -14.85
CA ASN A 40 10.66 14.48 -13.44
C ASN A 40 9.33 14.57 -12.67
N GLU A 41 8.27 15.11 -13.27
CA GLU A 41 6.95 15.17 -12.63
C GLU A 41 6.38 13.76 -12.40
N ARG A 42 6.53 12.86 -13.39
CA ARG A 42 6.13 11.45 -13.25
C ARG A 42 6.92 10.74 -12.15
N GLU A 43 8.23 10.96 -12.10
CA GLU A 43 9.08 10.37 -11.07
C GLU A 43 8.67 10.87 -9.68
N ARG A 44 8.39 12.17 -9.55
CA ARG A 44 7.89 12.78 -8.32
C ARG A 44 6.56 12.16 -7.88
N GLU A 45 5.61 11.98 -8.80
CA GLU A 45 4.33 11.32 -8.50
C GLU A 45 4.54 9.91 -7.95
N LEU A 46 5.40 9.11 -8.59
CA LEU A 46 5.72 7.76 -8.13
C LEU A 46 6.34 7.78 -6.73
N THR A 47 7.24 8.71 -6.44
CA THR A 47 7.86 8.77 -5.11
C THR A 47 6.87 9.18 -4.03
N LEU A 48 5.93 10.10 -4.33
CA LEU A 48 4.86 10.45 -3.40
C LEU A 48 4.00 9.22 -3.05
N MET A 49 3.58 8.43 -4.06
CA MET A 49 2.82 7.20 -3.84
C MET A 49 3.59 6.15 -3.03
N LEU A 50 4.89 5.99 -3.29
CA LEU A 50 5.74 5.11 -2.50
C LEU A 50 5.86 5.58 -1.05
N GLY A 51 5.97 6.89 -0.84
CA GLY A 51 6.00 7.51 0.48
C GLY A 51 4.71 7.30 1.27
N ASP A 52 3.54 7.38 0.62
CA ASP A 52 2.25 7.05 1.24
C ASP A 52 2.22 5.60 1.72
N ARG A 53 2.65 4.66 0.87
CA ARG A 53 2.71 3.24 1.22
C ARG A 53 3.67 2.96 2.40
N GLU A 54 4.78 3.69 2.48
CA GLU A 54 5.72 3.59 3.60
C GLU A 54 5.13 4.13 4.90
N ARG A 55 4.39 5.25 4.83
CA ARG A 55 3.64 5.81 5.97
C ARG A 55 2.60 4.83 6.50
N GLU A 56 1.80 4.23 5.61
CA GLU A 56 0.81 3.22 5.98
C GLU A 56 1.48 2.04 6.69
N LYS A 57 2.55 1.48 6.10
CA LYS A 57 3.29 0.37 6.71
C LYS A 57 3.82 0.72 8.10
N LEU A 58 4.33 1.94 8.30
CA LEU A 58 4.80 2.39 9.61
C LEU A 58 3.64 2.41 10.63
N ALA A 59 2.46 2.88 10.23
CA ALA A 59 1.28 2.84 11.08
C ALA A 59 0.87 1.41 11.46
N GLU A 60 0.93 0.45 10.53
CA GLU A 60 0.64 -0.97 10.83
C GLU A 60 1.63 -1.56 11.84
N ILE A 61 2.90 -1.17 11.75
CA ILE A 61 3.94 -1.60 12.69
C ILE A 61 3.67 -1.02 14.09
N GLU A 62 3.25 0.24 14.17
CA GLU A 62 2.90 0.89 15.45
C GLU A 62 1.66 0.25 16.09
N GLU A 63 0.65 -0.06 15.29
CA GLU A 63 -0.51 -0.83 15.72
C GLU A 63 -0.12 -2.23 16.21
N ALA A 64 0.81 -2.91 15.53
CA ALA A 64 1.32 -4.21 15.98
C ALA A 64 2.05 -4.12 17.33
N PHE A 65 2.75 -3.03 17.62
CA PHE A 65 3.30 -2.77 18.95
C PHE A 65 2.22 -2.58 20.00
N GLU A 66 1.13 -1.89 19.66
CA GLU A 66 0.02 -1.72 20.59
C GLU A 66 -0.67 -3.05 20.91
N ARG A 67 -0.87 -3.90 19.90
CA ARG A 67 -1.42 -5.26 20.09
C ARG A 67 -0.52 -6.16 20.93
N LEU A 68 0.80 -5.93 20.89
CA LEU A 68 1.73 -6.60 21.82
C LEU A 68 1.55 -6.12 23.26
N ARG A 69 1.22 -4.84 23.49
CA ARG A 69 0.98 -4.29 24.83
C ARG A 69 -0.36 -4.76 25.41
N THR A 70 -1.40 -4.81 24.59
CA THR A 70 -2.73 -5.26 25.00
C THR A 70 -2.87 -6.79 25.06
N GLY A 71 -1.90 -7.53 24.51
CA GLY A 71 -1.88 -8.99 24.52
C GLY A 71 -2.72 -9.65 23.43
N THR A 72 -3.20 -8.90 22.43
CA THR A 72 -3.98 -9.42 21.30
C THR A 72 -3.14 -9.75 20.06
N TYR A 73 -1.81 -9.58 20.15
CA TYR A 73 -0.91 -9.88 19.05
C TYR A 73 -0.98 -11.36 18.62
N GLY A 74 -1.08 -11.59 17.31
CA GLY A 74 -1.19 -12.93 16.74
C GLY A 74 -2.60 -13.49 16.70
N ILE A 75 -3.62 -12.66 16.95
CA ILE A 75 -5.04 -12.98 16.74
C ILE A 75 -5.53 -12.22 15.51
N CYS A 76 -6.25 -12.90 14.63
CA CYS A 76 -6.87 -12.33 13.44
C CYS A 76 -8.02 -11.39 13.83
N GLU A 77 -8.02 -10.16 13.34
CA GLU A 77 -9.06 -9.18 13.65
C GLU A 77 -10.40 -9.47 12.95
N GLU A 78 -10.41 -10.27 11.88
CA GLU A 78 -11.63 -10.63 11.15
C GLU A 78 -12.32 -11.87 11.71
N CYS A 79 -11.59 -12.96 11.95
CA CYS A 79 -12.16 -14.24 12.39
C CYS A 79 -11.90 -14.58 13.87
N GLY A 80 -11.00 -13.86 14.54
CA GLY A 80 -10.61 -14.14 15.93
C GLY A 80 -9.70 -15.36 16.11
N GLU A 81 -9.29 -16.02 15.03
CA GLU A 81 -8.39 -17.19 15.09
C GLU A 81 -6.92 -16.78 15.22
N SER A 82 -6.06 -17.74 15.61
CA SER A 82 -4.63 -17.49 15.71
C SER A 82 -3.98 -17.35 14.34
N ILE A 83 -3.09 -16.36 14.21
CA ILE A 83 -2.28 -16.14 13.02
C ILE A 83 -1.07 -17.07 13.10
N THR A 84 -0.82 -17.82 12.01
CA THR A 84 0.28 -18.78 11.95
C THR A 84 1.64 -18.10 12.20
N GLU A 85 2.52 -18.77 12.95
CA GLU A 85 3.84 -18.22 13.27
C GLU A 85 4.69 -17.97 12.00
N ALA A 86 4.56 -18.82 10.98
CA ALA A 86 5.20 -18.62 9.69
C ALA A 86 4.82 -17.27 9.05
N ARG A 87 3.53 -16.91 9.13
CA ARG A 87 3.02 -15.63 8.63
C ARG A 87 3.52 -14.46 9.45
N LEU A 88 3.50 -14.54 10.79
CA LEU A 88 4.05 -13.52 11.67
C LEU A 88 5.59 -13.39 11.54
N THR A 89 6.27 -14.44 11.09
CA THR A 89 7.70 -14.40 10.81
C THR A 89 8.00 -13.67 9.50
N ALA A 90 7.19 -13.91 8.47
CA ALA A 90 7.32 -13.22 7.18
C ALA A 90 6.82 -11.76 7.25
N MET A 91 5.70 -11.52 7.94
CA MET A 91 5.03 -10.24 8.05
C MET A 91 4.57 -9.99 9.49
N PRO A 92 5.46 -9.49 10.37
CA PRO A 92 5.18 -9.37 11.79
C PRO A 92 4.12 -8.33 12.16
N PHE A 93 3.81 -7.39 11.26
CA PHE A 93 2.80 -6.36 11.49
C PHE A 93 1.39 -6.76 10.98
N THR A 94 1.24 -7.95 10.40
CA THR A 94 -0.04 -8.39 9.83
C THR A 94 -1.17 -8.42 10.87
N ARG A 95 -2.40 -8.08 10.45
CA ARG A 95 -3.60 -8.07 11.30
C ARG A 95 -4.61 -9.18 11.05
N VAL A 96 -4.46 -9.86 9.93
CA VAL A 96 -5.39 -10.89 9.47
C VAL A 96 -4.66 -12.17 9.13
N CYS A 97 -5.33 -13.31 9.30
CA CYS A 97 -4.82 -14.60 8.89
C CYS A 97 -4.80 -14.74 7.36
N ILE A 98 -4.23 -15.84 6.86
CA ILE A 98 -4.10 -16.06 5.42
C ILE A 98 -5.45 -16.29 4.74
N GLU A 99 -6.37 -16.98 5.39
CA GLU A 99 -7.68 -17.31 4.83
C GLU A 99 -8.54 -16.06 4.65
N CYS A 100 -8.64 -15.24 5.70
CA CYS A 100 -9.26 -13.92 5.67
C CYS A 100 -8.68 -13.05 4.55
N LYS A 101 -7.34 -12.98 4.47
CA LYS A 101 -6.70 -12.17 3.44
C LYS A 101 -6.97 -12.66 2.03
N SER A 102 -6.94 -13.97 1.81
CA SER A 102 -7.26 -14.57 0.50
C SER A 102 -8.72 -14.40 0.12
N LYS A 103 -9.64 -14.34 1.09
CA LYS A 103 -11.05 -14.05 0.85
C LYS A 103 -11.24 -12.59 0.42
N ASP A 104 -10.66 -11.63 1.16
CA ASP A 104 -10.66 -10.19 0.81
C ASP A 104 -10.10 -9.96 -0.61
N GLU A 105 -9.00 -10.61 -0.97
CA GLU A 105 -8.40 -10.50 -2.31
C GLU A 105 -9.32 -11.03 -3.42
N LYS A 106 -10.01 -12.16 -3.18
CA LYS A 106 -10.99 -12.70 -4.14
C LYS A 106 -12.17 -11.76 -4.32
N GLU A 107 -12.72 -11.24 -3.22
CA GLU A 107 -13.86 -10.31 -3.24
C GLU A 107 -13.51 -8.99 -3.92
N ARG A 108 -12.31 -8.45 -3.68
CA ARG A 108 -11.78 -7.29 -4.40
C ARG A 108 -11.63 -7.58 -5.89
N GLY A 109 -11.14 -8.77 -6.26
CA GLY A 109 -11.00 -9.18 -7.64
C GLY A 109 -12.32 -9.36 -8.38
N THR A 110 -13.39 -9.81 -7.70
CA THR A 110 -14.74 -9.87 -8.29
C THR A 110 -15.36 -8.48 -8.41
N ARG A 111 -15.19 -7.65 -7.38
CA ARG A 111 -15.70 -6.26 -7.37
C ARG A 111 -15.09 -5.43 -8.49
N ARG A 112 -13.77 -5.52 -8.67
CA ARG A 112 -13.05 -4.80 -9.72
C ARG A 112 -13.57 -5.18 -11.12
N ARG A 113 -13.80 -6.47 -11.37
CA ARG A 113 -14.39 -6.93 -12.64
C ARG A 113 -15.78 -6.35 -12.87
N HIS A 114 -16.62 -6.34 -11.85
CA HIS A 114 -17.95 -5.76 -11.96
C HIS A 114 -17.91 -4.24 -12.17
N GLU A 115 -16.97 -3.53 -11.52
CA GLU A 115 -16.76 -2.09 -11.72
C GLU A 115 -16.27 -1.78 -13.15
N GLU A 116 -15.38 -2.62 -13.70
CA GLU A 116 -14.90 -2.52 -15.08
C GLU A 116 -16.03 -2.80 -16.10
N GLU A 117 -16.81 -3.87 -15.90
CA GLU A 117 -17.98 -4.20 -16.72
C GLU A 117 -19.05 -3.10 -16.68
N HIS A 118 -19.33 -2.57 -15.49
CA HIS A 118 -20.27 -1.47 -15.31
C HIS A 118 -19.77 -0.17 -15.96
N GLY A 119 -18.47 0.12 -15.85
CA GLY A 119 -17.85 1.27 -16.52
C GLY A 119 -17.97 1.17 -18.05
N LEU A 120 -17.71 -0.02 -18.62
CA LEU A 120 -17.88 -0.28 -20.05
C LEU A 120 -19.34 -0.08 -20.48
N ALA A 121 -20.28 -0.63 -19.72
CA ALA A 121 -21.71 -0.52 -20.03
C ALA A 121 -22.23 0.92 -19.95
N ILE A 122 -21.60 1.80 -19.14
CA ILE A 122 -21.89 3.24 -19.14
C ILE A 122 -21.37 3.88 -20.43
N LEU A 123 -20.13 3.59 -20.82
CA LEU A 123 -19.52 4.16 -22.02
C LEU A 123 -20.30 3.80 -23.29
N GLU A 124 -20.69 2.54 -23.45
CA GLU A 124 -21.51 2.08 -24.58
C GLU A 124 -22.87 2.79 -24.66
N LYS A 125 -23.48 3.09 -23.51
CA LYS A 125 -24.73 3.85 -23.47
C LYS A 125 -24.53 5.32 -23.84
N THR A 126 -23.47 5.94 -23.35
CA THR A 126 -23.16 7.34 -23.70
C THR A 126 -22.83 7.49 -25.19
N GLU A 127 -22.12 6.53 -25.78
CA GLU A 127 -21.83 6.52 -27.22
C GLU A 127 -23.12 6.34 -28.05
N ALA A 128 -24.00 5.44 -27.64
CA ALA A 128 -25.30 5.24 -28.30
C ALA A 128 -26.21 6.48 -28.22
N GLU A 129 -26.20 7.18 -27.08
CA GLU A 129 -26.96 8.43 -26.90
C GLU A 129 -26.38 9.59 -27.72
N GLU A 130 -25.07 9.64 -27.95
CA GLU A 130 -24.42 10.66 -28.80
C GLU A 130 -24.65 10.43 -30.31
N GLU A 131 -24.80 9.18 -30.76
CA GLU A 131 -25.09 8.84 -32.16
C GLU A 131 -26.55 9.04 -32.58
N GLU A 132 -27.47 9.22 -31.62
CA GLU A 132 -28.88 9.52 -31.88
C GLU A 132 -29.18 11.02 -32.15
N PHE A 133 -28.16 11.89 -32.12
CA PHE A 133 -28.27 13.34 -32.37
C PHE A 133 -27.68 13.83 -33.70
#